data_AF-A0A7W7JYQ8-F1
#
_entry.id   AF-A0A7W7JYQ8-F1
#
_cell.length_a   1.000
_cell.length_b   1.000
_cell.length_c   1.000
_cell.angle_alpha   90.00
_cell.angle_beta   90.00
_cell.angle_gamma   90.00
#
_symmetry.space_group_name_H-M   'P 1'
#
loop_
_entity.id
_entity.type
_entity.pdbx_description
1 polymer ?
#
loop_
_entity_poly.entity_id
_entity_poly.type
_entity_poly.pdbx_seq_one_letter_code
_entity_poly.pdbx_strand_id
1 'polypeptide(L)'
;MLPIIQFDPATMSLLYDAQLVGGRDGGGPIQQAVAAVTQGRSDEAIAILASIDDDKTFNRGLQMVSAIWHEKRHFLDFVLSNYGAFRFRQFVEMYANMPLILREGQETGKIHVPLEIYADPVRSAVAKVENPSAHLASLASVLTRRRKMIERDRAQEQTRFGRLELGGEAQLECMAFLAQLDFVGTYFGEEGMRRFYGSLFDAGQFAAKYLSLIETAGRLGVVQGDVTAEDAITIDPSLLECILFASLQTDYFGASAPGYAATSYPAERFAAISVELTQSGKLPQPGAAPLTPEDCWELVDQACRTIFGESIEGAIARDLARFRAQTVDKMRGNIPPALETMMEDYLGLRERMLEEFRQDPGKFIFSARFTSDLADRLQPNYVMAASGGDLGDPPRGYHLIMGYEHEKGTAGGKDLPYRKWWWACAPTHQGAAPDRLGFANPSVWYSVMDFYAPTAKLLMNGRRLRTLIGPELLFAQQRLKNDFQIEIEIYPSFAFPDETLPVEVFYYYYGTDRLKCDLSSVPLTRPEGVAINPWTLRRWPGLARHMIAALGDHDFAYFTFVRDWSPWVISSAAYDEIRPLMA
;
A
#
# COMPACT_ATOMS: atom_id res chain seq x y z
N MET A 1 4.68 -8.95 7.63
CA MET A 1 5.44 -9.31 6.40
C MET A 1 6.01 -8.04 5.76
N LEU A 2 7.32 -7.92 5.53
CA LEU A 2 7.91 -6.77 4.80
C LEU A 2 7.41 -6.76 3.35
N PRO A 3 6.76 -5.68 2.87
CA PRO A 3 6.24 -5.64 1.52
C PRO A 3 7.42 -5.41 0.59
N ILE A 4 7.74 -6.42 -0.20
CA ILE A 4 8.68 -6.28 -1.32
C ILE A 4 8.08 -5.39 -2.39
N ILE A 5 6.77 -5.50 -2.57
CA ILE A 5 5.96 -4.70 -3.48
C ILE A 5 4.75 -4.24 -2.69
N GLN A 6 4.40 -2.96 -2.78
CA GLN A 6 3.21 -2.42 -2.14
C GLN A 6 2.75 -1.14 -2.83
N PHE A 7 1.43 -1.02 -2.98
CA PHE A 7 0.75 0.21 -3.30
C PHE A 7 0.75 1.15 -2.08
N ASP A 8 1.19 2.39 -2.26
CA ASP A 8 1.10 3.45 -1.26
C ASP A 8 -0.03 4.42 -1.60
N PRO A 9 -1.16 4.38 -0.86
CA PRO A 9 -2.27 5.31 -1.06
C PRO A 9 -1.90 6.78 -0.94
N ALA A 10 -0.87 7.14 -0.18
CA ALA A 10 -0.47 8.54 -0.02
C ALA A 10 0.11 9.12 -1.32
N THR A 11 0.79 8.29 -2.11
CA THR A 11 1.49 8.71 -3.32
C THR A 11 0.86 8.13 -4.59
N MET A 12 -0.18 7.32 -4.46
CA MET A 12 -0.82 6.56 -5.55
C MET A 12 0.21 5.81 -6.41
N SER A 13 1.27 5.32 -5.76
CA SER A 13 2.43 4.72 -6.40
C SER A 13 2.57 3.26 -6.00
N LEU A 14 3.11 2.45 -6.90
CA LEU A 14 3.49 1.08 -6.64
C LEU A 14 5.00 1.06 -6.38
N LEU A 15 5.36 0.79 -5.13
CA LEU A 15 6.75 0.75 -4.67
C LEU A 15 7.24 -0.69 -4.68
N TYR A 16 8.48 -0.90 -5.09
CA TYR A 16 9.15 -2.18 -4.95
C TYR A 16 10.58 -2.03 -4.49
N ASP A 17 11.04 -2.90 -3.59
CA ASP A 17 12.42 -2.93 -3.12
C ASP A 17 13.30 -3.76 -4.07
N ALA A 18 14.14 -3.10 -4.87
CA ALA A 18 14.98 -3.76 -5.86
C ALA A 18 16.06 -4.66 -5.23
N GLN A 19 16.50 -4.39 -4.00
CA GLN A 19 17.50 -5.20 -3.31
C GLN A 19 16.90 -6.51 -2.81
N LEU A 20 15.64 -6.49 -2.36
CA LEU A 20 14.90 -7.70 -1.99
C LEU A 20 14.45 -8.51 -3.21
N VAL A 21 14.00 -7.84 -4.28
CA VAL A 21 13.65 -8.50 -5.55
C VAL A 21 14.87 -9.18 -6.18
N GLY A 22 16.01 -8.49 -6.21
CA GLY A 22 17.27 -9.00 -6.76
C GLY A 22 18.08 -9.89 -5.81
N GLY A 23 17.48 -10.33 -4.69
CA GLY A 23 18.15 -11.07 -3.63
C GLY A 23 18.99 -12.27 -4.11
N ARG A 24 19.99 -12.65 -3.30
CA ARG A 24 21.02 -13.66 -3.61
C ARG A 24 20.44 -14.96 -4.20
N ASP A 25 21.17 -15.54 -5.15
CA ASP A 25 20.87 -16.73 -5.96
C ASP A 25 19.57 -16.63 -6.79
N GLY A 26 19.69 -16.77 -8.12
CA GLY A 26 18.54 -16.73 -9.04
C GLY A 26 17.78 -15.38 -9.14
N GLY A 27 18.24 -14.32 -8.48
CA GLY A 27 17.55 -13.01 -8.46
C GLY A 27 17.50 -12.26 -9.80
N GLY A 28 18.46 -12.54 -10.70
CA GLY A 28 18.58 -11.85 -11.99
C GLY A 28 17.32 -11.95 -12.87
N PRO A 29 16.83 -13.16 -13.21
CA PRO A 29 15.59 -13.32 -13.97
C PRO A 29 14.38 -12.66 -13.32
N ILE A 30 14.26 -12.73 -11.99
CA ILE A 30 13.12 -12.14 -11.27
C ILE A 30 13.16 -10.61 -11.35
N GLN A 31 14.34 -10.00 -11.16
CA GLN A 31 14.52 -8.57 -11.32
C GLN A 31 14.19 -8.12 -12.75
N GLN A 32 14.58 -8.91 -13.76
CA GLN A 32 14.23 -8.64 -15.16
C GLN A 32 12.73 -8.72 -15.41
N ALA A 33 12.05 -9.74 -14.85
CA ALA A 33 10.60 -9.88 -14.96
C ALA A 33 9.86 -8.71 -14.30
N VAL A 34 10.23 -8.33 -13.08
CA VAL A 34 9.67 -7.14 -12.39
C VAL A 34 9.92 -5.86 -13.18
N ALA A 35 11.13 -5.68 -13.71
CA ALA A 35 11.45 -4.52 -14.56
C ALA A 35 10.61 -4.50 -15.85
N ALA A 36 10.33 -5.66 -16.46
CA ALA A 36 9.48 -5.76 -17.64
C ALA A 36 8.03 -5.37 -17.33
N VAL A 37 7.41 -5.90 -16.26
CA VAL A 37 6.03 -5.55 -15.88
C VAL A 37 5.89 -4.07 -15.53
N THR A 38 6.83 -3.50 -14.77
CA THR A 38 6.81 -2.07 -14.40
C THR A 38 7.02 -1.13 -15.59
N GLN A 39 7.37 -1.66 -16.76
CA GLN A 39 7.47 -0.92 -18.02
C GLN A 39 6.28 -1.21 -18.96
N GLY A 40 5.30 -2.02 -18.52
CA GLY A 40 4.17 -2.45 -19.34
C GLY A 40 4.52 -3.53 -20.36
N ARG A 41 5.56 -4.33 -20.11
CA ARG A 41 5.98 -5.47 -20.96
C ARG A 41 5.67 -6.79 -20.27
N SER A 42 4.39 -7.04 -19.99
CA SER A 42 3.96 -8.21 -19.21
C SER A 42 4.23 -9.54 -19.91
N ASP A 43 4.02 -9.62 -21.23
CA ASP A 43 4.34 -10.82 -22.01
C ASP A 43 5.81 -11.24 -21.85
N GLU A 44 6.72 -10.27 -21.83
CA GLU A 44 8.14 -10.51 -21.61
C GLU A 44 8.41 -11.01 -20.18
N ALA A 45 7.75 -10.43 -19.18
CA ALA A 45 7.87 -10.90 -17.80
C ALA A 45 7.38 -12.35 -17.65
N ILE A 46 6.24 -12.68 -18.27
CA ILE A 46 5.67 -14.03 -18.27
C ILE A 46 6.64 -15.00 -18.95
N ALA A 47 7.20 -14.62 -20.11
CA ALA A 47 8.19 -15.43 -20.82
C ALA A 47 9.47 -15.64 -20.00
N ILE A 48 9.96 -14.60 -19.31
CA ILE A 48 11.11 -14.71 -18.41
C ILE A 48 10.81 -15.71 -17.29
N LEU A 49 9.65 -15.59 -16.62
CA LEU A 49 9.26 -16.52 -15.55
C LEU A 49 9.14 -17.95 -16.05
N ALA A 50 8.48 -18.16 -17.19
CA ALA A 50 8.32 -19.49 -17.79
C ALA A 50 9.66 -20.14 -18.19
N SER A 51 10.73 -19.36 -18.35
CA SER A 51 12.08 -19.87 -18.66
C SER A 51 12.91 -20.27 -17.43
N ILE A 52 12.39 -20.09 -16.21
CA ILE A 52 13.10 -20.41 -14.97
C ILE A 52 12.94 -21.90 -14.66
N ASP A 53 14.01 -22.69 -14.83
CA ASP A 53 14.01 -24.13 -14.56
C ASP A 53 14.00 -24.49 -13.06
N ASP A 54 14.56 -23.63 -12.21
CA ASP A 54 14.63 -23.87 -10.76
C ASP A 54 13.29 -23.54 -10.09
N ASP A 55 12.60 -24.56 -9.58
CA ASP A 55 11.28 -24.44 -8.94
C ASP A 55 11.25 -23.37 -7.83
N LYS A 56 12.33 -23.24 -7.06
CA LYS A 56 12.39 -22.27 -5.96
C LYS A 56 12.42 -20.84 -6.50
N THR A 57 13.28 -20.58 -7.48
CA THR A 57 13.38 -19.29 -8.16
C THR A 57 12.11 -18.98 -8.94
N PHE A 58 11.51 -19.97 -9.61
CA PHE A 58 10.24 -19.82 -10.31
C PHE A 58 9.12 -19.41 -9.34
N ASN A 59 8.95 -20.13 -8.24
CA ASN A 59 7.90 -19.85 -7.25
C ASN A 59 8.07 -18.45 -6.64
N ARG A 60 9.31 -18.05 -6.32
CA ARG A 60 9.60 -16.70 -5.83
C ARG A 60 9.26 -15.64 -6.89
N GLY A 61 9.68 -15.86 -8.13
CA GLY A 61 9.40 -14.97 -9.25
C GLY A 61 7.91 -14.82 -9.51
N LEU A 62 7.17 -15.93 -9.51
CA LEU A 62 5.72 -15.98 -9.70
C LEU A 62 5.01 -15.15 -8.63
N GLN A 63 5.41 -15.26 -7.36
CA GLN A 63 4.81 -14.45 -6.30
C GLN A 63 5.11 -12.96 -6.41
N MET A 64 6.36 -12.59 -6.71
CA MET A 64 6.73 -11.19 -6.85
C MET A 64 6.01 -10.56 -8.05
N VAL A 65 5.98 -11.24 -9.19
CA VAL A 65 5.31 -10.72 -10.38
C VAL A 65 3.79 -10.68 -10.20
N SER A 66 3.17 -11.74 -9.66
CA SER A 66 1.72 -11.76 -9.41
C SER A 66 1.31 -10.69 -8.38
N ALA A 67 2.16 -10.37 -7.39
CA ALA A 67 1.91 -9.26 -6.48
C ALA A 67 1.82 -7.90 -7.22
N ILE A 68 2.44 -7.73 -8.38
CA ILE A 68 2.25 -6.51 -9.18
C ILE A 68 0.82 -6.42 -9.70
N TRP A 69 0.19 -7.53 -10.09
CA TRP A 69 -1.24 -7.55 -10.45
C TRP A 69 -2.13 -7.21 -9.25
N HIS A 70 -1.81 -7.75 -8.08
CA HIS A 70 -2.47 -7.41 -6.81
C HIS A 70 -2.43 -5.89 -6.55
N GLU A 71 -1.24 -5.29 -6.59
CA GLU A 71 -1.07 -3.87 -6.31
C GLU A 71 -1.61 -2.96 -7.44
N LYS A 72 -1.61 -3.41 -8.70
CA LYS A 72 -2.30 -2.72 -9.81
C LYS A 72 -3.82 -2.70 -9.59
N ARG A 73 -4.39 -3.77 -9.03
CA ARG A 73 -5.81 -3.80 -8.70
C ARG A 73 -6.14 -2.81 -7.58
N HIS A 74 -5.29 -2.74 -6.54
CA HIS A 74 -5.41 -1.67 -5.53
C HIS A 74 -5.36 -0.29 -6.16
N PHE A 75 -4.43 -0.02 -7.09
CA PHE A 75 -4.37 1.26 -7.78
C PHE A 75 -5.70 1.59 -8.50
N LEU A 76 -6.24 0.65 -9.28
CA LEU A 76 -7.54 0.81 -9.96
C LEU A 76 -8.64 1.13 -8.95
N ASP A 77 -8.75 0.33 -7.89
CA ASP A 77 -9.84 0.48 -6.93
C ASP A 77 -9.70 1.76 -6.10
N PHE A 78 -8.47 2.20 -5.81
CA PHE A 78 -8.22 3.48 -5.13
C PHE A 78 -8.60 4.69 -5.98
N VAL A 79 -8.44 4.61 -7.30
CA VAL A 79 -8.85 5.67 -8.22
C VAL A 79 -10.36 5.65 -8.45
N LEU A 80 -10.92 4.49 -8.80
CA LEU A 80 -12.28 4.41 -9.33
C LEU A 80 -13.34 4.35 -8.21
N SER A 81 -13.12 3.59 -7.14
CA SER A 81 -14.12 3.39 -6.08
C SER A 81 -14.23 4.61 -5.15
N ASN A 82 -15.43 4.84 -4.60
CA ASN A 82 -15.64 5.93 -3.63
C ASN A 82 -14.90 5.70 -2.31
N TYR A 83 -14.80 4.44 -1.85
CA TYR A 83 -14.00 4.08 -0.69
C TYR A 83 -12.51 4.39 -0.91
N GLY A 84 -11.96 3.95 -2.03
CA GLY A 84 -10.60 4.27 -2.47
C GLY A 84 -10.33 5.77 -2.49
N ALA A 85 -11.20 6.53 -3.15
CA ALA A 85 -11.13 7.98 -3.21
C ALA A 85 -11.27 8.63 -1.81
N PHE A 86 -12.07 8.08 -0.91
CA PHE A 86 -12.14 8.53 0.48
C PHE A 86 -10.82 8.33 1.21
N ARG A 87 -10.16 7.18 1.03
CA ARG A 87 -8.85 6.91 1.64
C ARG A 87 -7.78 7.85 1.10
N PHE A 88 -7.76 8.13 -0.19
CA PHE A 88 -6.86 9.11 -0.79
C PHE A 88 -7.12 10.54 -0.27
N ARG A 89 -8.40 10.94 -0.16
CA ARG A 89 -8.80 12.26 0.36
C ARG A 89 -8.28 12.57 1.77
N GLN A 90 -7.93 11.57 2.57
CA GLN A 90 -7.33 11.78 3.89
C GLN A 90 -5.96 12.40 3.81
N PHE A 91 -5.16 11.96 2.84
CA PHE A 91 -3.86 12.53 2.57
C PHE A 91 -3.98 13.89 1.89
N VAL A 92 -4.91 14.06 0.95
CA VAL A 92 -5.16 15.35 0.29
C VAL A 92 -5.50 16.44 1.30
N GLU A 93 -6.33 16.14 2.31
CA GLU A 93 -6.62 17.11 3.38
C GLU A 93 -5.37 17.51 4.16
N MET A 94 -4.47 16.56 4.45
CA MET A 94 -3.20 16.86 5.07
C MET A 94 -2.30 17.72 4.19
N TYR A 95 -2.26 17.42 2.89
CA TYR A 95 -1.45 18.18 1.92
C TYR A 95 -1.95 19.62 1.80
N ALA A 96 -3.27 19.81 1.68
CA ALA A 96 -3.89 21.11 1.54
C ALA A 96 -3.75 21.97 2.79
N ASN A 97 -3.77 21.37 3.98
CA ASN A 97 -3.59 22.10 5.24
C ASN A 97 -2.11 22.25 5.65
N MET A 98 -1.17 21.64 4.90
CA MET A 98 0.26 21.70 5.22
C MET A 98 0.79 23.13 5.43
N PRO A 99 0.49 24.13 4.57
CA PRO A 99 0.99 25.50 4.78
C PRO A 99 0.54 26.12 6.12
N LEU A 100 -0.68 25.80 6.58
CA LEU A 100 -1.22 26.29 7.85
C LEU A 100 -0.57 25.56 9.02
N ILE A 101 -0.44 24.23 8.94
CA ILE A 101 0.27 23.41 9.93
C ILE A 101 1.71 23.91 10.13
N LEU A 102 2.42 24.19 9.02
CA LEU A 102 3.79 24.69 9.04
C LEU A 102 3.88 26.08 9.67
N ARG A 103 2.97 26.99 9.31
CA ARG A 103 2.92 28.35 9.90
C ARG A 103 2.73 28.28 11.41
N GLU A 104 1.78 27.47 11.87
CA GLU A 104 1.52 27.34 13.30
C GLU A 104 2.68 26.67 14.03
N GLY A 105 3.29 25.64 13.43
CA GLY A 105 4.50 25.02 13.98
C GLY A 105 5.68 25.98 14.04
N GLN A 106 5.78 26.93 13.11
CA GLN A 106 6.80 27.99 13.13
C GLN A 106 6.55 29.01 14.23
N GLU A 107 5.29 29.37 14.48
CA GLU A 107 4.91 30.29 15.56
C GLU A 107 5.21 29.71 16.95
N THR A 108 5.02 28.40 17.13
CA THR A 108 5.28 27.70 18.40
C THR A 108 6.68 27.11 18.51
N GLY A 109 7.40 26.98 17.39
CA GLY A 109 8.65 26.23 17.27
C GLY A 109 8.49 24.70 17.34
N LYS A 110 7.26 24.19 17.50
CA LYS A 110 7.02 22.75 17.69
C LYS A 110 5.63 22.27 17.30
N ILE A 111 5.55 21.00 16.87
CA ILE A 111 4.30 20.30 16.59
C ILE A 111 4.29 18.94 17.30
N HIS A 112 3.18 18.63 17.96
CA HIS A 112 2.94 17.33 18.56
C HIS A 112 2.30 16.37 17.56
N VAL A 113 2.82 15.14 17.46
CA VAL A 113 2.30 14.13 16.52
C VAL A 113 1.97 12.80 17.20
N PRO A 114 0.92 12.07 16.77
CA PRO A 114 0.00 12.44 15.68
C PRO A 114 -0.91 13.64 15.98
N LEU A 115 -1.31 14.39 14.95
CA LEU A 115 -2.11 15.61 15.11
C LEU A 115 -3.44 15.38 15.85
N GLU A 116 -3.98 14.17 15.84
CA GLU A 116 -5.18 13.80 16.60
C GLU A 116 -5.08 14.10 18.10
N ILE A 117 -3.85 14.21 18.64
CA ILE A 117 -3.61 14.60 20.04
C ILE A 117 -4.29 15.93 20.36
N TYR A 118 -4.29 16.89 19.43
CA TYR A 118 -4.90 18.20 19.62
C TYR A 118 -6.42 18.16 19.80
N ALA A 119 -7.09 17.05 19.43
CA ALA A 119 -8.52 16.83 19.66
C ALA A 119 -8.83 15.90 20.85
N ASP A 120 -7.81 15.28 21.45
CA ASP A 120 -7.94 14.37 22.59
C ASP A 120 -7.49 15.07 23.88
N PRO A 121 -8.41 15.43 24.81
CA PRO A 121 -8.05 16.16 26.03
C PRO A 121 -7.05 15.42 26.92
N VAL A 122 -7.12 14.07 26.94
CA VAL A 122 -6.23 13.25 27.78
C VAL A 122 -4.84 13.23 27.17
N ARG A 123 -4.73 12.96 25.87
CA ARG A 123 -3.43 12.96 25.19
C ARG A 123 -2.81 14.35 25.15
N SER A 124 -3.60 15.39 24.95
CA SER A 124 -3.16 16.80 25.03
C SER A 124 -2.58 17.12 26.40
N ALA A 125 -3.25 16.73 27.49
CA ALA A 125 -2.75 16.94 28.85
C ALA A 125 -1.42 16.18 29.09
N VAL A 126 -1.33 14.93 28.66
CA VAL A 126 -0.10 14.12 28.77
C VAL A 126 1.05 14.73 27.95
N ALA A 127 0.76 15.21 26.75
CA ALA A 127 1.72 15.86 25.86
C ALA A 127 1.99 17.34 26.24
N LYS A 128 1.32 17.86 27.27
CA LYS A 128 1.42 19.26 27.72
C LYS A 128 1.13 20.26 26.59
N VAL A 129 0.13 19.96 25.78
CA VAL A 129 -0.37 20.87 24.74
C VAL A 129 -1.23 21.94 25.41
N GLU A 130 -0.72 23.16 25.48
CA GLU A 130 -1.44 24.31 26.03
C GLU A 130 -2.11 25.10 24.89
N ASN A 131 -3.42 25.38 25.03
CA ASN A 131 -4.20 26.25 24.13
C ASN A 131 -3.95 26.01 22.64
N PRO A 132 -4.28 24.82 22.11
CA PRO A 132 -4.09 24.54 20.69
C PRO A 132 -4.89 25.55 19.85
N SER A 133 -4.33 25.95 18.70
CA SER A 133 -5.03 26.86 17.80
C SER A 133 -6.38 26.26 17.39
N ALA A 134 -7.35 27.11 17.10
CA ALA A 134 -8.66 26.66 16.63
C ALA A 134 -8.55 25.84 15.33
N HIS A 135 -7.56 26.14 14.49
CA HIS A 135 -7.36 25.44 13.22
C HIS A 135 -6.77 24.03 13.42
N LEU A 136 -5.70 23.87 14.19
CA LEU A 136 -5.14 22.55 14.52
C LEU A 136 -6.15 21.68 15.27
N ALA A 137 -6.92 22.25 16.21
CA ALA A 137 -7.98 21.53 16.91
C ALA A 137 -9.09 21.07 15.95
N SER A 138 -9.45 21.91 14.98
CA SER A 138 -10.43 21.57 13.93
C SER A 138 -9.92 20.43 13.04
N LEU A 139 -8.69 20.55 12.52
CA LEU A 139 -8.06 19.54 11.69
C LEU A 139 -7.91 18.20 12.44
N ALA A 140 -7.44 18.24 13.68
CA ALA A 140 -7.32 17.06 14.54
C ALA A 140 -8.66 16.35 14.78
N SER A 141 -9.76 17.12 14.88
CA SER A 141 -11.10 16.57 15.00
C SER A 141 -11.56 15.86 13.72
N VAL A 142 -11.21 16.40 12.55
CA VAL A 142 -11.48 15.77 11.25
C VAL A 142 -10.69 14.47 11.11
N LEU A 143 -9.39 14.48 11.41
CA LEU A 143 -8.52 13.30 11.38
C LEU A 143 -9.01 12.22 12.34
N THR A 144 -9.31 12.57 13.58
CA THR A 144 -9.85 11.64 14.59
C THR A 144 -11.13 10.97 14.12
N ARG A 145 -12.04 11.74 13.49
CA ARG A 145 -13.29 11.19 12.94
C ARG A 145 -13.01 10.18 11.82
N ARG A 146 -12.09 10.51 10.91
CA ARG A 146 -11.71 9.66 9.78
C ARG A 146 -11.02 8.38 10.22
N ARG A 147 -10.10 8.49 11.18
CA ARG A 147 -9.45 7.33 11.79
C ARG A 147 -10.47 6.40 12.44
N LYS A 148 -11.41 6.93 13.22
CA LYS A 148 -12.49 6.11 13.82
C LYS A 148 -13.33 5.40 12.76
N MET A 149 -13.62 6.06 11.63
CA MET A 149 -14.32 5.41 10.52
C MET A 149 -13.51 4.24 9.93
N ILE A 150 -12.20 4.42 9.72
CA ILE A 150 -11.30 3.34 9.24
C ILE A 150 -11.14 2.24 10.28
N GLU A 151 -10.97 2.57 11.56
CA GLU A 151 -10.83 1.58 12.63
C GLU A 151 -12.10 0.73 12.77
N ARG A 152 -13.28 1.35 12.62
CA ARG A 152 -14.55 0.61 12.55
C ARG A 152 -14.63 -0.27 11.31
N ASP A 153 -14.15 0.21 10.16
CA ASP A 153 -14.13 -0.55 8.92
C ASP A 153 -13.20 -1.77 9.00
N ARG A 154 -12.04 -1.62 9.63
CA ARG A 154 -11.06 -2.70 9.90
C ARG A 154 -11.42 -3.56 11.10
N ALA A 155 -12.56 -3.32 11.75
CA ALA A 155 -12.92 -4.06 12.94
C ALA A 155 -13.20 -5.52 12.58
N GLN A 156 -12.53 -6.43 13.28
CA GLN A 156 -12.75 -7.86 13.15
C GLN A 156 -13.84 -8.30 14.14
N GLU A 157 -14.87 -8.95 13.65
CA GLU A 157 -15.89 -9.56 14.49
C GLU A 157 -15.52 -11.01 14.80
N GLN A 158 -15.46 -11.35 16.09
CA GLN A 158 -15.23 -12.73 16.52
C GLN A 158 -16.55 -13.51 16.42
N THR A 159 -16.57 -14.53 15.56
CA THR A 159 -17.71 -15.43 15.42
C THR A 159 -17.35 -16.85 15.84
N ARG A 160 -18.36 -17.74 15.90
CA ARG A 160 -18.15 -19.19 16.12
C ARG A 160 -17.34 -19.88 15.02
N PHE A 161 -17.14 -19.20 13.89
CA PHE A 161 -16.44 -19.71 12.71
C PHE A 161 -15.07 -19.06 12.49
N GLY A 162 -14.64 -18.20 13.42
CA GLY A 162 -13.40 -17.44 13.30
C GLY A 162 -13.66 -15.94 13.27
N ARG A 163 -12.61 -15.19 12.94
CA ARG A 163 -12.67 -13.73 12.80
C ARG A 163 -13.18 -13.37 11.42
N LEU A 164 -14.15 -12.48 11.34
CA LEU A 164 -14.69 -11.95 10.10
C LEU A 164 -14.30 -10.48 9.96
N GLU A 165 -13.79 -10.12 8.79
CA GLU A 165 -13.53 -8.74 8.38
C GLU A 165 -14.26 -8.50 7.06
N LEU A 166 -15.24 -7.59 7.06
CA LEU A 166 -16.11 -7.30 5.91
C LEU A 166 -16.03 -5.85 5.43
N GLY A 167 -15.17 -5.03 6.06
CA GLY A 167 -14.99 -3.63 5.70
C GLY A 167 -14.34 -3.41 4.35
N GLY A 168 -14.27 -2.15 3.92
CA GLY A 168 -13.72 -1.75 2.63
C GLY A 168 -12.30 -2.23 2.40
N GLU A 169 -11.43 -2.24 3.42
CA GLU A 169 -10.07 -2.78 3.28
C GLU A 169 -10.07 -4.27 2.94
N ALA A 170 -10.87 -5.08 3.64
CA ALA A 170 -10.99 -6.50 3.36
C ALA A 170 -11.56 -6.73 1.95
N GLN A 171 -12.53 -5.91 1.52
CA GLN A 171 -13.12 -6.01 0.17
C GLN A 171 -12.10 -5.66 -0.93
N LEU A 172 -11.33 -4.58 -0.77
CA LEU A 172 -10.24 -4.22 -1.69
C LEU A 172 -9.20 -5.33 -1.79
N GLU A 173 -8.78 -5.86 -0.64
CA GLU A 173 -7.82 -6.96 -0.54
C GLU A 173 -8.33 -8.24 -1.19
N CYS A 174 -9.61 -8.57 -1.03
CA CYS A 174 -10.24 -9.71 -1.69
C CYS A 174 -10.22 -9.56 -3.21
N MET A 175 -10.62 -8.40 -3.75
CA MET A 175 -10.58 -8.16 -5.21
C MET A 175 -9.15 -8.19 -5.76
N ALA A 176 -8.19 -7.57 -5.06
CA ALA A 176 -6.78 -7.61 -5.45
C ALA A 176 -6.21 -9.04 -5.43
N PHE A 177 -6.62 -9.85 -4.47
CA PHE A 177 -6.24 -11.25 -4.41
C PHE A 177 -6.87 -12.09 -5.52
N LEU A 178 -8.16 -11.91 -5.83
CA LEU A 178 -8.80 -12.57 -6.96
C LEU A 178 -8.11 -12.22 -8.29
N ALA A 179 -7.73 -10.96 -8.48
CA ALA A 179 -6.96 -10.52 -9.66
C ALA A 179 -5.56 -11.18 -9.72
N GLN A 180 -4.91 -11.36 -8.57
CA GLN A 180 -3.65 -12.06 -8.47
C GLN A 180 -3.78 -13.55 -8.83
N LEU A 181 -4.82 -14.23 -8.33
CA LEU A 181 -5.10 -15.63 -8.65
C LEU A 181 -5.40 -15.80 -10.14
N ASP A 182 -6.22 -14.92 -10.70
CA ASP A 182 -6.60 -14.97 -12.09
C ASP A 182 -5.39 -14.76 -13.03
N PHE A 183 -4.47 -13.85 -12.68
CA PHE A 183 -3.18 -13.74 -13.37
C PHE A 183 -2.42 -15.08 -13.37
N VAL A 184 -2.26 -15.71 -12.20
CA VAL A 184 -1.52 -16.98 -12.10
C VAL A 184 -2.21 -18.08 -12.91
N GLY A 185 -3.53 -18.20 -12.79
CA GLY A 185 -4.33 -19.20 -13.51
C GLY A 185 -4.29 -19.00 -15.03
N THR A 186 -4.43 -17.75 -15.49
CA THR A 186 -4.46 -17.41 -16.92
C THR A 186 -3.14 -17.72 -17.61
N TYR A 187 -2.00 -17.35 -16.99
CA TYR A 187 -0.70 -17.45 -17.66
C TYR A 187 0.12 -18.69 -17.32
N PHE A 188 -0.14 -19.35 -16.19
CA PHE A 188 0.63 -20.52 -15.73
C PHE A 188 -0.24 -21.75 -15.46
N GLY A 189 -1.56 -21.64 -15.64
CA GLY A 189 -2.50 -22.75 -15.49
C GLY A 189 -2.57 -23.30 -14.06
N GLU A 190 -3.15 -24.49 -13.95
CA GLU A 190 -3.36 -25.20 -12.69
C GLU A 190 -2.04 -25.48 -11.94
N GLU A 191 -0.98 -25.85 -12.66
CA GLU A 191 0.33 -26.10 -12.06
C GLU A 191 0.93 -24.83 -11.46
N GLY A 192 0.78 -23.68 -12.14
CA GLY A 192 1.15 -22.37 -11.59
C GLY A 192 0.39 -22.03 -10.32
N MET A 193 -0.92 -22.28 -10.29
CA MET A 193 -1.76 -22.08 -9.11
C MET A 193 -1.33 -22.95 -7.93
N ARG A 194 -1.09 -24.25 -8.18
CA ARG A 194 -0.61 -25.19 -7.16
C ARG A 194 0.73 -24.75 -6.58
N ARG A 195 1.65 -24.31 -7.44
CA ARG A 195 2.96 -23.75 -7.06
C ARG A 195 2.83 -22.46 -6.26
N PHE A 196 1.94 -21.56 -6.68
CA PHE A 196 1.67 -20.31 -5.98
C PHE A 196 1.16 -20.57 -4.55
N TYR A 197 0.10 -21.38 -4.40
CA TYR A 197 -0.42 -21.74 -3.07
C TYR A 197 0.60 -22.48 -2.20
N GLY A 198 1.30 -23.45 -2.79
CA GLY A 198 2.33 -24.23 -2.08
C GLY A 198 3.53 -23.39 -1.64
N SER A 199 3.68 -22.19 -2.21
CA SER A 199 4.76 -21.28 -1.86
C SER A 199 4.31 -20.13 -0.96
N LEU A 200 3.04 -19.93 -0.61
CA LEU A 200 2.62 -18.77 0.20
C LEU A 200 3.29 -18.73 1.59
N PHE A 201 3.91 -17.60 1.92
CA PHE A 201 4.38 -17.33 3.28
C PHE A 201 3.19 -17.11 4.23
N ASP A 202 3.09 -17.93 5.26
CA ASP A 202 1.99 -17.93 6.23
C ASP A 202 0.60 -18.05 5.56
N ALA A 203 0.39 -19.20 4.90
CA ALA A 203 -0.89 -19.55 4.29
C ALA A 203 -2.09 -19.42 5.25
N GLY A 204 -1.88 -19.55 6.57
CA GLY A 204 -2.93 -19.39 7.57
C GLY A 204 -3.36 -17.92 7.73
N GLN A 205 -2.41 -17.00 7.89
CA GLN A 205 -2.71 -15.56 7.92
C GLN A 205 -3.31 -15.10 6.58
N PHE A 206 -2.77 -15.59 5.48
CA PHE A 206 -3.26 -15.33 4.14
C PHE A 206 -4.71 -15.79 3.99
N ALA A 207 -4.99 -17.05 4.31
CA ALA A 207 -6.34 -17.61 4.30
C ALA A 207 -7.31 -16.81 5.18
N ALA A 208 -6.91 -16.43 6.39
CA ALA A 208 -7.76 -15.68 7.31
C ALA A 208 -8.18 -14.32 6.76
N LYS A 209 -7.33 -13.64 5.98
CA LYS A 209 -7.63 -12.31 5.42
C LYS A 209 -8.49 -12.39 4.16
N TYR A 210 -8.22 -13.33 3.27
CA TYR A 210 -8.85 -13.39 1.95
C TYR A 210 -10.05 -14.36 1.89
N LEU A 211 -9.97 -15.50 2.56
CA LEU A 211 -11.01 -16.52 2.49
C LEU A 211 -12.23 -16.19 3.35
N SER A 212 -12.12 -15.33 4.37
CA SER A 212 -13.28 -15.01 5.21
C SER A 212 -14.42 -14.36 4.41
N LEU A 213 -14.09 -13.51 3.44
CA LEU A 213 -15.07 -12.89 2.53
C LEU A 213 -15.66 -13.91 1.57
N ILE A 214 -14.83 -14.75 0.95
CA ILE A 214 -15.26 -15.81 0.02
C ILE A 214 -16.15 -16.83 0.75
N GLU A 215 -15.79 -17.25 1.96
CA GLU A 215 -16.57 -18.17 2.79
C GLU A 215 -17.90 -17.55 3.21
N THR A 216 -17.89 -16.28 3.64
CA THR A 216 -19.12 -15.55 3.97
C THR A 216 -20.04 -15.47 2.76
N ALA A 217 -19.47 -15.16 1.60
CA ALA A 217 -20.18 -15.07 0.33
C ALA A 217 -20.77 -16.42 -0.11
N GLY A 218 -20.02 -17.52 0.02
CA GLY A 218 -20.53 -18.87 -0.23
C GLY A 218 -21.71 -19.24 0.68
N ARG A 219 -21.67 -18.84 1.96
CA ARG A 219 -22.79 -19.08 2.90
C ARG A 219 -24.03 -18.24 2.60
N LEU A 220 -23.86 -17.08 1.98
CA LEU A 220 -24.95 -16.24 1.49
C LEU A 220 -25.49 -16.71 0.14
N GLY A 221 -24.88 -17.73 -0.48
CA GLY A 221 -25.26 -18.22 -1.80
C GLY A 221 -24.88 -17.28 -2.94
N VAL A 222 -23.98 -16.32 -2.70
CA VAL A 222 -23.53 -15.35 -3.70
C VAL A 222 -22.22 -15.77 -4.39
N VAL A 223 -21.60 -16.87 -3.93
CA VAL A 223 -20.53 -17.57 -4.65
C VAL A 223 -21.06 -18.93 -5.04
N GLN A 224 -20.97 -19.25 -6.33
CA GLN A 224 -21.24 -20.58 -6.84
C GLN A 224 -19.95 -21.37 -6.86
N GLY A 225 -20.02 -22.65 -6.53
CA GLY A 225 -18.87 -23.53 -6.66
C GLY A 225 -19.27 -24.96 -6.95
N ASP A 226 -18.44 -25.60 -7.77
CA ASP A 226 -18.56 -27.02 -8.10
C ASP A 226 -17.48 -27.80 -7.37
N VAL A 227 -17.88 -28.90 -6.72
CA VAL A 227 -16.95 -29.86 -6.14
C VAL A 227 -16.42 -30.72 -7.28
N THR A 228 -15.13 -30.60 -7.55
CA THR A 228 -14.45 -31.43 -8.56
C THR A 228 -14.09 -32.81 -7.99
N ALA A 229 -13.71 -33.74 -8.87
CA ALA A 229 -13.43 -35.14 -8.51
C ALA A 229 -12.25 -35.34 -7.54
N GLU A 230 -11.45 -34.29 -7.27
CA GLU A 230 -10.26 -34.32 -6.41
C GLU A 230 -10.44 -33.56 -5.09
N ASP A 231 -11.67 -33.39 -4.60
CA ASP A 231 -12.01 -32.58 -3.42
C ASP A 231 -11.63 -31.09 -3.54
N ALA A 232 -11.24 -30.62 -4.73
CA ALA A 232 -11.01 -29.21 -5.01
C ALA A 232 -12.33 -28.50 -5.37
N ILE A 233 -12.56 -27.32 -4.79
CA ILE A 233 -13.73 -26.48 -5.08
C ILE A 233 -13.33 -25.42 -6.10
N THR A 234 -13.91 -25.49 -7.30
CA THR A 234 -13.83 -24.37 -8.25
C THR A 234 -14.90 -23.36 -7.88
N ILE A 235 -14.51 -22.12 -7.62
CA ILE A 235 -15.44 -21.02 -7.32
C ILE A 235 -15.58 -20.11 -8.54
N ASP A 236 -16.80 -19.70 -8.86
CA ASP A 236 -17.06 -18.57 -9.74
C ASP A 236 -17.21 -17.30 -8.89
N PRO A 237 -16.23 -16.39 -8.92
CA PRO A 237 -16.25 -15.18 -8.10
C PRO A 237 -17.08 -14.04 -8.72
N SER A 238 -17.62 -14.18 -9.93
CA SER A 238 -18.17 -13.05 -10.72
C SER A 238 -19.22 -12.24 -9.96
N LEU A 239 -20.21 -12.91 -9.36
CA LEU A 239 -21.24 -12.23 -8.57
C LEU A 239 -20.67 -11.57 -7.32
N LEU A 240 -19.72 -12.24 -6.64
CA LEU A 240 -19.02 -11.67 -5.49
C LEU A 240 -18.25 -10.40 -5.87
N GLU A 241 -17.50 -10.40 -6.98
CA GLU A 241 -16.75 -9.24 -7.45
C GLU A 241 -17.67 -8.04 -7.73
N CYS A 242 -18.83 -8.27 -8.35
CA CYS A 242 -19.84 -7.23 -8.52
C CYS A 242 -20.31 -6.67 -7.17
N ILE A 243 -20.63 -7.53 -6.19
CA ILE A 243 -21.09 -7.11 -4.87
C ILE A 243 -20.01 -6.31 -4.14
N LEU A 244 -18.76 -6.79 -4.14
CA LEU A 244 -17.62 -6.12 -3.51
C LEU A 244 -17.38 -4.73 -4.13
N PHE A 245 -17.36 -4.65 -5.46
CA PHE A 245 -17.17 -3.36 -6.14
C PHE A 245 -18.33 -2.39 -5.86
N ALA A 246 -19.57 -2.88 -5.85
CA ALA A 246 -20.76 -2.08 -5.57
C ALA A 246 -20.83 -1.60 -4.11
N SER A 247 -20.38 -2.41 -3.15
CA SER A 247 -20.34 -2.05 -1.74
C SER A 247 -19.29 -0.98 -1.43
N LEU A 248 -18.24 -0.85 -2.25
CA LEU A 248 -17.24 0.22 -2.14
C LEU A 248 -17.74 1.58 -2.67
N GLN A 249 -18.90 1.65 -3.32
CA GLN A 249 -19.50 2.91 -3.79
C GLN A 249 -20.34 3.60 -2.72
N THR A 250 -19.79 3.71 -1.51
CA THR A 250 -20.35 4.45 -0.38
C THR A 250 -20.35 5.96 -0.61
N ASP A 251 -21.22 6.69 0.10
CA ASP A 251 -21.22 8.17 0.09
C ASP A 251 -20.53 8.73 1.34
N TYR A 252 -19.42 9.43 1.13
CA TYR A 252 -18.64 10.10 2.19
C TYR A 252 -18.89 11.60 2.31
N PHE A 253 -19.73 12.17 1.46
CA PHE A 253 -20.13 13.58 1.52
C PHE A 253 -21.48 13.79 2.22
N GLY A 254 -22.15 12.72 2.65
CA GLY A 254 -23.31 12.77 3.55
C GLY A 254 -24.65 13.08 2.87
N ALA A 255 -25.04 12.34 1.82
CA ALA A 255 -26.37 12.49 1.23
C ALA A 255 -27.51 12.16 2.21
N SER A 256 -28.59 12.93 2.02
CA SER A 256 -29.89 12.92 2.67
C SER A 256 -30.77 11.71 2.30
N ALA A 257 -30.21 10.50 2.14
CA ALA A 257 -31.06 9.33 1.91
C ALA A 257 -31.74 8.93 3.24
N PRO A 258 -33.09 8.87 3.32
CA PRO A 258 -33.76 8.38 4.52
C PRO A 258 -33.57 6.85 4.68
N GLY A 259 -33.29 6.40 5.91
CA GLY A 259 -33.27 4.98 6.29
C GLY A 259 -31.90 4.28 6.21
N TYR A 260 -31.91 2.94 6.23
CA TYR A 260 -30.73 2.06 6.13
C TYR A 260 -29.94 2.22 4.80
N ALA A 261 -30.41 3.05 3.86
CA ALA A 261 -29.79 3.29 2.55
C ALA A 261 -28.65 4.33 2.57
N ALA A 262 -28.40 5.01 3.70
CA ALA A 262 -27.40 6.08 3.83
C ALA A 262 -26.09 5.64 4.48
N THR A 263 -25.71 4.37 4.35
CA THR A 263 -24.52 3.86 5.04
C THR A 263 -23.25 4.31 4.35
N SER A 264 -22.34 4.92 5.13
CA SER A 264 -20.99 5.29 4.69
C SER A 264 -19.98 4.14 4.90
N TYR A 265 -20.47 2.94 5.20
CA TYR A 265 -19.67 1.76 5.54
C TYR A 265 -19.85 0.66 4.47
N PRO A 266 -18.76 0.22 3.81
CA PRO A 266 -18.83 -0.83 2.80
C PRO A 266 -19.38 -2.15 3.30
N ALA A 267 -19.09 -2.53 4.55
CA ALA A 267 -19.64 -3.76 5.16
C ALA A 267 -21.18 -3.75 5.21
N GLU A 268 -21.78 -2.60 5.55
CA GLU A 268 -23.24 -2.44 5.63
C GLU A 268 -23.86 -2.50 4.23
N ARG A 269 -23.20 -1.92 3.22
CA ARG A 269 -23.64 -2.04 1.82
C ARG A 269 -23.53 -3.46 1.28
N PHE A 270 -22.43 -4.15 1.58
CA PHE A 270 -22.22 -5.56 1.22
C PHE A 270 -23.36 -6.43 1.76
N ALA A 271 -23.68 -6.26 3.05
CA ALA A 271 -24.79 -6.98 3.68
C ALA A 271 -26.15 -6.63 3.03
N ALA A 272 -26.43 -5.34 2.80
CA ALA A 272 -27.70 -4.90 2.22
C ALA A 272 -27.92 -5.45 0.79
N ILE A 273 -26.88 -5.39 -0.05
CA ILE A 273 -26.92 -5.95 -1.42
C ILE A 273 -27.15 -7.46 -1.35
N SER A 274 -26.38 -8.17 -0.52
CA SER A 274 -26.50 -9.63 -0.38
C SER A 274 -27.90 -10.06 0.08
N VAL A 275 -28.48 -9.33 1.04
CA VAL A 275 -29.84 -9.58 1.53
C VAL A 275 -30.88 -9.33 0.45
N GLU A 276 -30.80 -8.24 -0.30
CA GLU A 276 -31.72 -7.94 -1.40
C GLU A 276 -31.68 -9.02 -2.49
N LEU A 277 -30.49 -9.46 -2.89
CA LEU A 277 -30.33 -10.52 -3.89
C LEU A 277 -30.96 -11.84 -3.41
N THR A 278 -30.74 -12.17 -2.13
CA THR A 278 -31.32 -13.37 -1.51
C THR A 278 -32.85 -13.29 -1.42
N GLN A 279 -33.39 -12.15 -0.95
CA GLN A 279 -34.82 -11.97 -0.72
C GLN A 279 -35.63 -11.82 -2.01
N SER A 280 -35.04 -11.22 -3.05
CA SER A 280 -35.67 -11.08 -4.36
C SER A 280 -35.79 -12.41 -5.12
N GLY A 281 -35.17 -13.48 -4.63
CA GLY A 281 -35.17 -14.80 -5.27
C GLY A 281 -34.45 -14.82 -6.61
N LYS A 282 -33.61 -13.80 -6.88
CA LYS A 282 -32.86 -13.64 -8.13
C LYS A 282 -31.52 -14.36 -8.12
N LEU A 283 -31.07 -14.85 -6.96
CA LEU A 283 -29.92 -15.74 -6.91
C LEU A 283 -30.20 -17.03 -7.68
N PRO A 284 -29.24 -17.55 -8.45
CA PRO A 284 -29.48 -18.75 -9.22
C PRO A 284 -29.69 -19.93 -8.26
N GLN A 285 -30.66 -20.77 -8.58
CA GLN A 285 -30.93 -21.98 -7.81
C GLN A 285 -29.79 -23.00 -7.99
N PRO A 286 -29.52 -23.88 -7.01
CA PRO A 286 -28.57 -24.96 -7.18
C PRO A 286 -28.87 -25.77 -8.45
N GLY A 287 -27.87 -25.93 -9.33
CA GLY A 287 -28.01 -26.62 -10.61
C GLY A 287 -28.56 -25.78 -11.78
N ALA A 288 -28.86 -24.50 -11.57
CA ALA A 288 -29.08 -23.56 -12.66
C ALA A 288 -27.76 -23.27 -13.40
N ALA A 289 -27.87 -22.84 -14.66
CA ALA A 289 -26.70 -22.33 -15.38
C ALA A 289 -26.08 -21.14 -14.62
N PRO A 290 -24.74 -21.03 -14.57
CA PRO A 290 -24.08 -19.89 -13.94
C PRO A 290 -24.49 -18.60 -14.67
N LEU A 291 -24.57 -17.51 -13.92
CA LEU A 291 -24.84 -16.19 -14.48
C LEU A 291 -23.65 -15.77 -15.34
N THR A 292 -23.91 -15.11 -16.47
CA THR A 292 -22.82 -14.44 -17.18
C THR A 292 -22.29 -13.28 -16.34
N PRO A 293 -21.04 -12.83 -16.56
CA PRO A 293 -20.52 -11.63 -15.90
C PRO A 293 -21.44 -10.41 -16.13
N GLU A 294 -21.98 -10.25 -17.33
CA GLU A 294 -22.94 -9.19 -17.66
C GLU A 294 -24.23 -9.31 -16.84
N ASP A 295 -24.80 -10.52 -16.71
CA ASP A 295 -25.99 -10.75 -15.88
C ASP A 295 -25.72 -10.47 -14.39
N CYS A 296 -24.53 -10.86 -13.88
CA CYS A 296 -24.10 -10.55 -12.52
C CYS A 296 -24.06 -9.03 -12.27
N TRP A 297 -23.49 -8.28 -13.21
CA TRP A 297 -23.41 -6.83 -13.13
C TRP A 297 -24.79 -6.18 -13.13
N GLU A 298 -25.64 -6.52 -14.10
CA GLU A 298 -27.00 -5.97 -14.20
C GLU A 298 -27.83 -6.27 -12.95
N LEU A 299 -27.70 -7.49 -12.42
CA LEU A 299 -28.37 -7.92 -11.20
C LEU A 299 -27.97 -7.06 -9.99
N VAL A 300 -26.66 -6.83 -9.81
CA VAL A 300 -26.15 -6.05 -8.68
C VAL A 300 -26.41 -4.54 -8.83
N ASP A 301 -26.27 -3.97 -10.04
CA ASP A 301 -26.63 -2.56 -10.28
C ASP A 301 -28.12 -2.33 -10.04
N GLN A 302 -28.98 -3.25 -10.46
CA GLN A 302 -30.41 -3.18 -10.19
C GLN A 302 -30.73 -3.26 -8.69
N ALA A 303 -30.03 -4.14 -7.94
CA ALA A 303 -30.14 -4.17 -6.48
C ALA A 303 -29.74 -2.81 -5.88
N CYS A 304 -28.63 -2.22 -6.33
CA CYS A 304 -28.20 -0.90 -5.87
C CYS A 304 -29.25 0.20 -6.14
N ARG A 305 -29.88 0.19 -7.32
CA ARG A 305 -30.97 1.12 -7.65
C ARG A 305 -32.17 0.94 -6.73
N THR A 306 -32.52 -0.30 -6.40
CA THR A 306 -33.63 -0.60 -5.48
C THR A 306 -33.34 -0.12 -4.06
N ILE A 307 -32.16 -0.45 -3.52
CA ILE A 307 -31.86 -0.24 -2.09
C ILE A 307 -31.36 1.18 -1.83
N PHE A 308 -30.58 1.75 -2.75
CA PHE A 308 -29.90 3.04 -2.59
C PHE A 308 -30.47 4.15 -3.48
N GLY A 309 -31.39 3.84 -4.39
CA GLY A 309 -32.02 4.81 -5.28
C GLY A 309 -31.12 5.28 -6.44
N GLU A 310 -29.98 4.62 -6.68
CA GLU A 310 -29.00 5.03 -7.68
C GLU A 310 -28.21 3.82 -8.21
N SER A 311 -27.69 3.95 -9.43
CA SER A 311 -26.72 3.00 -9.99
C SER A 311 -25.34 3.15 -9.36
N ILE A 312 -24.53 2.11 -9.54
CA ILE A 312 -23.12 2.08 -9.12
C ILE A 312 -22.35 3.18 -9.87
N GLU A 313 -22.56 3.32 -11.19
CA GLU A 313 -21.97 4.38 -12.00
C GLU A 313 -22.38 5.78 -11.51
N GLY A 314 -23.66 5.97 -11.20
CA GLY A 314 -24.17 7.25 -10.68
C GLY A 314 -23.50 7.63 -9.37
N ALA A 315 -23.30 6.65 -8.49
CA ALA A 315 -22.63 6.85 -7.20
C ALA A 315 -21.17 7.31 -7.37
N ILE A 316 -20.43 6.74 -8.34
CA ILE A 316 -19.06 7.15 -8.68
C ILE A 316 -19.05 8.58 -9.24
N ALA A 317 -19.90 8.84 -10.24
CA ALA A 317 -20.00 10.15 -10.90
C ALA A 317 -20.35 11.26 -9.90
N ARG A 318 -21.25 10.98 -8.95
CA ARG A 318 -21.65 11.93 -7.91
C ARG A 318 -20.51 12.21 -6.93
N ASP A 319 -19.80 11.18 -6.45
CA ASP A 319 -18.66 11.39 -5.55
C ASP A 319 -17.54 12.19 -6.24
N LEU A 320 -17.25 11.88 -7.50
CA LEU A 320 -16.31 12.63 -8.33
C LEU A 320 -16.70 14.11 -8.46
N ALA A 321 -17.95 14.40 -8.84
CA ALA A 321 -18.45 15.77 -8.96
C ALA A 321 -18.39 16.54 -7.63
N ARG A 322 -18.73 15.86 -6.52
CA ARG A 322 -18.64 16.44 -5.18
C ARG A 322 -17.19 16.66 -4.75
N PHE A 323 -16.26 15.76 -5.08
CA PHE A 323 -14.85 15.94 -4.76
C PHE A 323 -14.27 17.15 -5.48
N ARG A 324 -14.59 17.33 -6.76
CA ARG A 324 -14.25 18.54 -7.52
C ARG A 324 -14.82 19.79 -6.84
N ALA A 325 -16.13 19.87 -6.67
CA ALA A 325 -16.80 21.08 -6.18
C ALA A 325 -16.54 21.41 -4.69
N GLN A 326 -16.46 20.39 -3.82
CA GLN A 326 -16.38 20.59 -2.37
C GLN A 326 -14.95 20.60 -1.84
N THR A 327 -13.98 20.09 -2.59
CA THR A 327 -12.57 20.03 -2.17
C THR A 327 -11.67 20.79 -3.14
N VAL A 328 -11.54 20.33 -4.38
CA VAL A 328 -10.56 20.88 -5.33
C VAL A 328 -10.83 22.34 -5.65
N ASP A 329 -12.06 22.69 -6.04
CA ASP A 329 -12.41 24.07 -6.42
C ASP A 329 -12.31 25.05 -5.24
N LYS A 330 -12.53 24.59 -3.99
CA LYS A 330 -12.37 25.42 -2.80
C LYS A 330 -10.90 25.65 -2.43
N MET A 331 -10.03 24.69 -2.75
CA MET A 331 -8.60 24.75 -2.48
C MET A 331 -7.82 25.47 -3.58
N ARG A 332 -8.39 25.57 -4.78
CA ARG A 332 -7.76 26.22 -5.95
C ARG A 332 -7.21 27.60 -5.61
N GLY A 333 -5.94 27.84 -5.94
CA GLY A 333 -5.22 29.08 -5.64
C GLY A 333 -4.85 29.31 -4.17
N ASN A 334 -5.30 28.48 -3.24
CA ASN A 334 -4.95 28.56 -1.81
C ASN A 334 -3.88 27.53 -1.40
N ILE A 335 -3.49 26.64 -2.31
CA ILE A 335 -2.49 25.59 -2.09
C ILE A 335 -1.33 25.73 -3.10
N PRO A 336 -0.18 25.11 -2.82
CA PRO A 336 0.94 25.04 -3.76
C PRO A 336 0.54 24.51 -5.16
N PRO A 337 1.05 25.08 -6.26
CA PRO A 337 0.68 24.67 -7.63
C PRO A 337 0.91 23.19 -7.94
N ALA A 338 1.93 22.57 -7.33
CA ALA A 338 2.19 21.14 -7.45
C ALA A 338 1.03 20.30 -6.88
N LEU A 339 0.45 20.70 -5.73
CA LEU A 339 -0.69 19.98 -5.15
C LEU A 339 -1.97 20.19 -5.96
N GLU A 340 -2.18 21.39 -6.49
CA GLU A 340 -3.31 21.66 -7.39
C GLU A 340 -3.21 20.79 -8.65
N THR A 341 -2.04 20.75 -9.29
CA THR A 341 -1.79 19.90 -10.46
C THR A 341 -1.99 18.43 -10.13
N MET A 342 -1.51 17.95 -8.98
CA MET A 342 -1.71 16.56 -8.55
C MET A 342 -3.20 16.21 -8.39
N MET A 343 -3.98 17.08 -7.76
CA MET A 343 -5.41 16.82 -7.56
C MET A 343 -6.18 16.82 -8.89
N GLU A 344 -5.89 17.75 -9.80
CA GLU A 344 -6.48 17.75 -11.14
C GLU A 344 -6.05 16.52 -11.94
N ASP A 345 -4.81 16.07 -11.80
CA ASP A 345 -4.30 14.86 -12.45
C ASP A 345 -5.00 13.59 -11.93
N TYR A 346 -5.25 13.52 -10.61
CA TYR A 346 -6.07 12.46 -10.01
C TYR A 346 -7.52 12.48 -10.51
N LEU A 347 -8.18 13.64 -10.51
CA LEU A 347 -9.55 13.77 -11.00
C LEU A 347 -9.63 13.42 -12.50
N GLY A 348 -8.68 13.88 -13.29
CA GLY A 348 -8.60 13.59 -14.72
C GLY A 348 -8.41 12.10 -15.01
N LEU A 349 -7.58 11.40 -14.22
CA LEU A 349 -7.46 9.94 -14.34
C LEU A 349 -8.77 9.25 -13.96
N ARG A 350 -9.39 9.65 -12.85
CA ARG A 350 -10.66 9.07 -12.39
C ARG A 350 -11.79 9.30 -13.40
N GLU A 351 -11.84 10.46 -14.05
CA GLU A 351 -12.76 10.77 -15.15
C GLU A 351 -12.55 9.85 -16.35
N ARG A 352 -11.29 9.66 -16.78
CA ARG A 352 -10.96 8.72 -17.87
C ARG A 352 -11.35 7.28 -17.53
N MET A 353 -11.04 6.82 -16.32
CA MET A 353 -11.43 5.47 -15.87
C MET A 353 -12.95 5.31 -15.79
N LEU A 354 -13.68 6.30 -15.29
CA LEU A 354 -15.14 6.26 -15.26
C LEU A 354 -15.75 6.22 -16.67
N GLU A 355 -15.16 6.94 -17.62
CA GLU A 355 -15.62 6.91 -19.01
C GLU A 355 -15.39 5.54 -19.66
N GLU A 356 -14.22 4.93 -19.45
CA GLU A 356 -14.00 3.55 -19.89
C GLU A 356 -14.88 2.53 -19.16
N PHE A 357 -15.12 2.76 -17.87
CA PHE A 357 -16.03 1.93 -17.06
C PHE A 357 -17.46 1.95 -17.62
N ARG A 358 -17.96 3.09 -18.10
CA ARG A 358 -19.28 3.18 -18.74
C ARG A 358 -19.39 2.35 -20.01
N GLN A 359 -18.30 2.28 -20.76
CA GLN A 359 -18.25 1.55 -22.02
C GLN A 359 -18.19 0.04 -21.77
N ASP A 360 -17.46 -0.36 -20.73
CA ASP A 360 -17.22 -1.77 -20.42
C ASP A 360 -16.91 -1.99 -18.93
N PRO A 361 -17.94 -2.09 -18.06
CA PRO A 361 -17.75 -2.31 -16.63
C PRO A 361 -16.98 -3.59 -16.31
N GLY A 362 -17.09 -4.60 -17.18
CA GLY A 362 -16.53 -5.93 -16.96
C GLY A 362 -15.02 -5.92 -16.79
N LYS A 363 -14.30 -5.06 -17.53
CA LYS A 363 -12.83 -4.91 -17.42
C LYS A 363 -12.35 -4.43 -16.06
N PHE A 364 -13.19 -3.68 -15.34
CA PHE A 364 -12.85 -3.07 -14.05
C PHE A 364 -13.28 -3.93 -12.86
N ILE A 365 -14.31 -4.76 -13.05
CA ILE A 365 -14.90 -5.54 -11.97
C ILE A 365 -14.28 -6.93 -11.93
N PHE A 366 -14.35 -7.67 -13.04
CA PHE A 366 -14.02 -9.09 -13.08
C PHE A 366 -12.51 -9.32 -13.20
N SER A 367 -11.97 -10.17 -12.34
CA SER A 367 -10.52 -10.46 -12.32
C SER A 367 -10.01 -10.99 -13.67
N ALA A 368 -10.75 -11.91 -14.31
CA ALA A 368 -10.43 -12.43 -15.64
C ALA A 368 -10.21 -11.34 -16.68
N ARG A 369 -11.16 -10.40 -16.75
CA ARG A 369 -11.11 -9.30 -17.73
C ARG A 369 -10.14 -8.21 -17.32
N PHE A 370 -9.95 -7.99 -16.02
CA PHE A 370 -8.91 -7.12 -15.52
C PHE A 370 -7.53 -7.62 -15.99
N THR A 371 -7.24 -8.90 -15.79
CA THR A 371 -5.97 -9.53 -16.18
C THR A 371 -5.72 -9.41 -17.67
N SER A 372 -6.70 -9.78 -18.51
CA SER A 372 -6.52 -9.84 -19.96
C SER A 372 -6.61 -8.49 -20.67
N ASP A 373 -7.47 -7.58 -20.20
CA ASP A 373 -7.86 -6.41 -20.99
C ASP A 373 -7.33 -5.08 -20.41
N LEU A 374 -7.02 -5.03 -19.11
CA LEU A 374 -6.82 -3.77 -18.39
C LEU A 374 -5.48 -3.66 -17.65
N ALA A 375 -5.00 -4.74 -17.04
CA ALA A 375 -3.84 -4.73 -16.14
C ALA A 375 -2.58 -4.13 -16.80
N ASP A 376 -2.35 -4.37 -18.08
CA ASP A 376 -1.19 -3.84 -18.81
C ASP A 376 -1.34 -2.37 -19.21
N ARG A 377 -2.59 -1.94 -19.41
CA ARG A 377 -2.93 -0.54 -19.69
C ARG A 377 -2.82 0.31 -18.43
N LEU A 378 -2.99 -0.28 -17.25
CA LEU A 378 -2.77 0.40 -15.97
C LEU A 378 -1.29 0.68 -15.73
N GLN A 379 -0.97 1.95 -15.56
CA GLN A 379 0.38 2.44 -15.36
C GLN A 379 0.41 3.35 -14.12
N PRO A 380 0.38 2.76 -12.91
CA PRO A 380 0.66 3.52 -11.70
C PRO A 380 2.08 4.11 -11.77
N ASN A 381 2.34 5.09 -10.92
CA ASN A 381 3.70 5.58 -10.72
C ASN A 381 4.53 4.46 -10.08
N TYR A 382 5.51 3.93 -10.79
CA TYR A 382 6.42 2.92 -10.25
C TYR A 382 7.60 3.58 -9.57
N VAL A 383 7.87 3.17 -8.34
CA VAL A 383 9.02 3.66 -7.57
C VAL A 383 9.88 2.50 -7.11
N MET A 384 11.14 2.58 -7.51
CA MET A 384 12.16 1.64 -7.09
C MET A 384 12.75 2.12 -5.77
N ALA A 385 12.59 1.31 -4.73
CA ALA A 385 13.19 1.52 -3.42
C ALA A 385 14.48 0.68 -3.26
N ALA A 386 15.38 1.17 -2.43
CA ALA A 386 16.57 0.45 -1.98
C ALA A 386 16.68 0.65 -0.46
N SER A 387 16.11 -0.25 0.33
CA SER A 387 16.06 -0.10 1.80
C SER A 387 17.45 0.00 2.44
N GLY A 388 18.45 -0.71 1.91
CA GLY A 388 19.84 -0.60 2.36
C GLY A 388 20.57 0.66 1.89
N GLY A 389 19.92 1.48 1.05
CA GLY A 389 20.47 2.60 0.30
C GLY A 389 21.53 2.17 -0.70
N ASP A 390 21.32 2.47 -1.98
CA ASP A 390 22.27 2.08 -3.03
C ASP A 390 23.26 3.21 -3.31
N LEU A 391 24.52 2.85 -3.54
CA LEU A 391 25.61 3.83 -3.64
C LEU A 391 25.65 4.52 -5.01
N GLY A 392 26.01 5.80 -5.00
CA GLY A 392 26.18 6.60 -6.21
C GLY A 392 24.88 7.18 -6.75
N ASP A 393 24.80 7.27 -8.08
CA ASP A 393 23.64 7.81 -8.79
C ASP A 393 22.57 6.73 -9.03
N PRO A 394 21.28 7.12 -9.13
CA PRO A 394 20.23 6.23 -9.61
C PRO A 394 20.56 5.64 -10.99
N PRO A 395 19.93 4.51 -11.38
CA PRO A 395 20.10 3.96 -12.71
C PRO A 395 19.77 4.96 -13.81
N ARG A 396 20.45 4.83 -14.96
CA ARG A 396 20.20 5.70 -16.12
C ARG A 396 18.72 5.63 -16.52
N GLY A 397 18.10 6.80 -16.72
CA GLY A 397 16.68 6.91 -17.05
C GLY A 397 15.77 6.91 -15.82
N TYR A 398 16.32 7.08 -14.61
CA TYR A 398 15.56 7.27 -13.38
C TYR A 398 15.82 8.66 -12.78
N HIS A 399 14.76 9.26 -12.27
CA HIS A 399 14.74 10.46 -11.46
C HIS A 399 14.94 10.08 -9.99
N LEU A 400 15.89 10.74 -9.33
CA LEU A 400 16.07 10.63 -7.89
C LEU A 400 14.85 11.19 -7.16
N ILE A 401 14.21 10.38 -6.31
CA ILE A 401 13.13 10.85 -5.42
C ILE A 401 13.70 11.13 -4.04
N MET A 402 14.45 10.19 -3.48
CA MET A 402 15.03 10.32 -2.15
C MET A 402 16.46 9.80 -2.14
N GLY A 403 17.38 10.65 -1.68
CA GLY A 403 18.79 10.31 -1.56
C GLY A 403 19.54 11.27 -0.66
N TYR A 404 20.84 11.05 -0.57
CA TYR A 404 21.75 11.86 0.21
C TYR A 404 23.04 12.07 -0.57
N GLU A 405 23.52 13.30 -0.55
CA GLU A 405 24.83 13.68 -1.06
C GLU A 405 25.52 14.52 0.02
N HIS A 406 26.61 14.00 0.57
CA HIS A 406 27.38 14.72 1.57
C HIS A 406 28.05 15.94 0.91
N GLU A 407 27.74 17.15 1.37
CA GLU A 407 28.36 18.37 0.86
C GLU A 407 29.90 18.26 0.90
N LYS A 408 30.54 18.66 -0.20
CA LYS A 408 31.99 18.55 -0.39
C LYS A 408 32.74 19.17 0.79
N GLY A 409 33.42 18.32 1.57
CA GLY A 409 34.53 18.75 2.39
C GLY A 409 35.51 19.52 1.51
N THR A 410 35.69 20.78 1.86
CA THR A 410 36.72 21.72 1.42
C THR A 410 37.96 21.05 0.80
N ALA A 411 38.27 21.44 -0.44
CA ALA A 411 39.58 21.38 -1.08
C ALA A 411 40.43 20.10 -0.82
N GLY A 412 40.23 19.05 -1.63
CA GLY A 412 41.30 18.06 -1.91
C GLY A 412 40.95 16.57 -1.93
N GLY A 413 39.72 16.16 -1.60
CA GLY A 413 39.35 14.74 -1.57
C GLY A 413 38.66 14.29 -2.86
N LYS A 414 39.11 13.18 -3.47
CA LYS A 414 38.41 12.46 -4.55
C LYS A 414 36.93 12.27 -4.17
N ASP A 415 36.00 12.39 -5.12
CA ASP A 415 34.59 12.05 -4.90
C ASP A 415 34.51 10.60 -4.41
N LEU A 416 34.27 10.41 -3.11
CA LEU A 416 34.16 9.10 -2.48
C LEU A 416 32.74 8.59 -2.74
N PRO A 417 32.54 7.50 -3.52
CA PRO A 417 31.20 7.06 -3.91
C PRO A 417 30.29 6.72 -2.71
N TYR A 418 30.88 6.33 -1.58
CA TYR A 418 30.12 6.00 -0.36
C TYR A 418 29.53 7.20 0.39
N ARG A 419 29.83 8.44 -0.05
CA ARG A 419 29.26 9.68 0.50
C ARG A 419 28.04 10.17 -0.29
N LYS A 420 27.61 9.39 -1.29
CA LYS A 420 26.43 9.63 -2.11
C LYS A 420 25.64 8.34 -2.25
N TRP A 421 24.34 8.39 -2.01
CA TRP A 421 23.48 7.22 -2.14
C TRP A 421 22.02 7.64 -2.34
N TRP A 422 21.19 6.68 -2.75
CA TRP A 422 19.76 6.89 -2.93
C TRP A 422 18.95 5.77 -2.28
N TRP A 423 17.74 6.09 -1.83
CA TRP A 423 16.77 5.15 -1.27
C TRP A 423 15.54 4.97 -2.15
N ALA A 424 15.20 5.97 -2.98
CA ALA A 424 14.10 5.88 -3.92
C ALA A 424 14.39 6.62 -5.22
N CYS A 425 14.01 6.02 -6.33
CA CYS A 425 13.99 6.65 -7.64
C CYS A 425 12.84 6.13 -8.50
N ALA A 426 12.46 6.87 -9.54
CA ALA A 426 11.39 6.50 -10.45
C ALA A 426 11.79 6.75 -11.91
N PRO A 427 11.23 6.03 -12.91
CA PRO A 427 11.57 6.25 -14.31
C PRO A 427 11.32 7.70 -14.77
N THR A 428 12.27 8.32 -15.48
CA THR A 428 12.14 9.70 -15.99
C THR A 428 11.09 9.85 -17.07
N HIS A 429 10.84 8.78 -17.83
CA HIS A 429 9.85 8.72 -18.89
C HIS A 429 9.09 7.41 -18.80
N GLN A 430 7.84 7.47 -18.36
CA GLN A 430 6.87 6.47 -18.74
C GLN A 430 6.27 6.97 -20.05
N GLY A 431 6.72 6.45 -21.20
CA GLY A 431 6.15 6.85 -22.48
C GLY A 431 4.63 6.68 -22.44
N ALA A 432 3.86 7.75 -22.64
CA ALA A 432 2.41 7.66 -22.69
C ALA A 432 2.02 7.00 -24.01
N ALA A 433 1.90 5.67 -24.04
CA ALA A 433 1.08 5.04 -25.07
C ALA A 433 -0.35 5.62 -24.95
N PRO A 434 -1.01 6.00 -26.07
CA PRO A 434 -2.27 6.74 -26.06
C PRO A 434 -3.42 6.05 -25.31
N ASP A 435 -3.30 4.74 -25.08
CA ASP A 435 -4.29 3.84 -24.49
C ASP A 435 -4.05 3.54 -23.00
N ARG A 436 -3.03 4.15 -22.38
CA ARG A 436 -2.66 3.93 -20.97
C ARG A 436 -3.58 4.66 -20.00
N LEU A 437 -3.92 3.96 -18.91
CA LEU A 437 -4.60 4.49 -17.75
C LEU A 437 -3.59 4.72 -16.62
N GLY A 438 -3.02 5.93 -16.63
CA GLY A 438 -2.09 6.41 -15.61
C GLY A 438 -2.17 7.93 -15.46
N PHE A 439 -1.36 8.46 -14.56
CA PHE A 439 -1.25 9.89 -14.31
C PHE A 439 -0.63 10.62 -15.51
N ALA A 440 -1.19 11.77 -15.89
CA ALA A 440 -0.66 12.56 -16.99
C ALA A 440 0.58 13.38 -16.57
N ASN A 441 0.75 13.62 -15.27
CA ASN A 441 1.86 14.41 -14.72
C ASN A 441 2.67 13.63 -13.65
N PRO A 442 3.32 12.49 -13.99
CA PRO A 442 4.06 11.67 -13.02
C PRO A 442 5.07 12.43 -12.16
N SER A 443 5.75 13.43 -12.73
CA SER A 443 6.76 14.23 -12.03
C SER A 443 6.21 14.98 -10.81
N VAL A 444 4.94 15.41 -10.87
CA VAL A 444 4.28 16.10 -9.77
C VAL A 444 4.07 15.14 -8.59
N TRP A 445 3.73 13.89 -8.88
CA TRP A 445 3.59 12.85 -7.86
C TRP A 445 4.93 12.51 -7.20
N TYR A 446 6.04 12.60 -7.92
CA TYR A 446 7.38 12.44 -7.32
C TYR A 446 7.69 13.56 -6.31
N SER A 447 7.25 14.80 -6.57
CA SER A 447 7.34 15.87 -5.58
C SER A 447 6.45 15.63 -4.35
N VAL A 448 5.27 15.04 -4.55
CA VAL A 448 4.41 14.60 -3.43
C VAL A 448 5.10 13.51 -2.61
N MET A 449 5.75 12.55 -3.25
CA MET A 449 6.47 11.47 -2.59
C MET A 449 7.71 11.95 -1.81
N ASP A 450 8.45 12.94 -2.30
CA ASP A 450 9.62 13.46 -1.58
C ASP A 450 9.25 14.23 -0.30
N PHE A 451 8.20 15.05 -0.33
CA PHE A 451 7.87 15.94 0.79
C PHE A 451 6.51 15.69 1.43
N TYR A 452 5.43 15.83 0.65
CA TYR A 452 4.09 15.93 1.20
C TYR A 452 3.63 14.61 1.83
N ALA A 453 3.82 13.48 1.14
CA ALA A 453 3.41 12.18 1.65
C ALA A 453 4.18 11.75 2.90
N PRO A 454 5.52 11.78 2.96
CA PRO A 454 6.26 11.48 4.18
C PRO A 454 5.87 12.39 5.36
N THR A 455 5.68 13.68 5.10
CA THR A 455 5.29 14.65 6.13
C THR A 455 3.87 14.37 6.64
N ALA A 456 2.90 14.14 5.76
CA ALA A 456 1.54 13.79 6.17
C ALA A 456 1.49 12.48 6.96
N LYS A 457 2.23 11.45 6.51
CA LYS A 457 2.36 10.17 7.23
C LYS A 457 2.90 10.39 8.65
N LEU A 458 3.95 11.20 8.80
CA LEU A 458 4.54 11.58 10.10
C LEU A 458 3.53 12.32 10.98
N LEU A 459 2.83 13.31 10.43
CA LEU A 459 1.83 14.10 11.15
C LEU A 459 0.61 13.27 11.58
N MET A 460 0.20 12.28 10.77
CA MET A 460 -0.97 11.45 11.07
C MET A 460 -0.67 10.28 12.01
N ASN A 461 0.56 9.73 12.00
CA ASN A 461 0.87 8.46 12.68
C ASN A 461 2.18 8.47 13.47
N GLY A 462 2.89 9.59 13.56
CA GLY A 462 4.25 9.62 14.09
C GLY A 462 5.16 8.68 13.28
N ARG A 463 5.98 7.90 13.96
CA ARG A 463 6.86 6.88 13.35
C ARG A 463 6.26 5.47 13.37
N ARG A 464 5.01 5.33 13.80
CA ARG A 464 4.34 4.03 13.89
C ARG A 464 3.91 3.51 12.52
N LEU A 465 3.72 4.41 11.55
CA LEU A 465 3.38 3.99 10.19
C LEU A 465 4.54 3.24 9.58
N ARG A 466 4.19 2.15 8.90
CA ARG A 466 5.12 1.41 8.07
C ARG A 466 5.60 2.24 6.88
N THR A 467 6.91 2.20 6.63
CA THR A 467 7.56 2.86 5.49
C THR A 467 8.15 1.82 4.55
N LEU A 468 8.18 2.15 3.26
CA LEU A 468 8.84 1.34 2.23
C LEU A 468 10.18 1.93 1.81
N ILE A 469 10.27 3.26 1.78
CA ILE A 469 11.47 3.95 1.31
C ILE A 469 12.57 3.94 2.40
N GLY A 470 12.28 3.48 3.62
CA GLY A 470 13.25 3.42 4.72
C GLY A 470 13.21 4.69 5.57
N PRO A 471 14.04 5.72 5.29
CA PRO A 471 14.16 6.90 6.13
C PRO A 471 13.11 7.99 5.87
N GLU A 472 12.05 7.73 5.09
CA GLU A 472 11.13 8.78 4.61
C GLU A 472 10.58 9.67 5.76
N LEU A 473 10.21 9.07 6.90
CA LEU A 473 9.69 9.81 8.06
C LEU A 473 10.79 10.57 8.81
N LEU A 474 12.02 10.05 8.83
CA LEU A 474 13.16 10.76 9.43
C LEU A 474 13.52 11.98 8.57
N PHE A 475 13.47 11.85 7.25
CA PHE A 475 13.70 12.96 6.33
C PHE A 475 12.65 14.03 6.46
N ALA A 476 11.36 13.65 6.54
CA ALA A 476 10.28 14.59 6.82
C ALA A 476 10.54 15.36 8.13
N GLN A 477 10.90 14.65 9.21
CA GLN A 477 11.22 15.28 10.48
C GLN A 477 12.43 16.22 10.40
N GLN A 478 13.50 15.80 9.73
CA GLN A 478 14.72 16.59 9.59
C GLN A 478 14.48 17.84 8.74
N ARG A 479 13.66 17.75 7.69
CA ARG A 479 13.26 18.87 6.83
C ARG A 479 12.42 19.88 7.60
N LEU A 480 11.44 19.42 8.38
CA LEU A 480 10.66 20.29 9.28
C LEU A 480 11.57 21.05 10.27
N LYS A 481 12.57 20.37 10.84
CA LYS A 481 13.53 21.00 11.74
C LYS A 481 14.45 22.00 11.03
N ASN A 482 15.06 21.62 9.91
CA ASN A 482 16.09 22.43 9.25
C ASN A 482 15.49 23.60 8.46
N ASP A 483 14.46 23.32 7.68
CA ASP A 483 13.95 24.28 6.69
C ASP A 483 12.85 25.16 7.31
N PHE A 484 12.11 24.61 8.27
CA PHE A 484 10.98 25.30 8.90
C PHE A 484 11.22 25.64 10.38
N GLN A 485 12.32 25.19 11.00
CA GLN A 485 12.61 25.43 12.42
C GLN A 485 11.52 24.86 13.36
N ILE A 486 10.90 23.74 12.96
CA ILE A 486 9.84 23.08 13.71
C ILE A 486 10.39 21.80 14.34
N GLU A 487 10.33 21.69 15.66
CA GLU A 487 10.61 20.45 16.38
C GLU A 487 9.36 19.55 16.43
N ILE A 488 9.52 18.28 16.05
CA ILE A 488 8.43 17.29 16.12
C ILE A 488 8.50 16.55 17.46
N GLU A 489 7.49 16.76 18.30
CA GLU A 489 7.28 16.02 19.56
C GLU A 489 6.35 14.82 19.31
N ILE A 490 6.94 13.62 19.24
CA ILE A 490 6.17 12.40 18.97
C ILE A 490 5.64 11.82 20.28
N TYR A 491 4.32 11.57 20.34
CA TYR A 491 3.71 10.92 21.48
C TYR A 491 4.25 9.51 21.70
N PRO A 492 4.49 9.06 22.94
CA PRO A 492 5.26 7.85 23.22
C PRO A 492 4.79 6.58 22.49
N SER A 493 3.48 6.36 22.39
CA SER A 493 2.91 5.19 21.69
C SER A 493 3.00 5.25 20.16
N PHE A 494 3.52 6.35 19.59
CA PHE A 494 3.74 6.54 18.16
C PHE A 494 5.22 6.80 17.83
N ALA A 495 6.12 6.71 18.82
CA ALA A 495 7.53 7.01 18.66
C ALA A 495 8.30 5.96 17.84
N PHE A 496 7.79 4.72 17.80
CA PHE A 496 8.40 3.59 17.10
C PHE A 496 7.31 2.65 16.57
N PRO A 497 7.58 1.89 15.49
CA PRO A 497 6.66 0.85 15.02
C PRO A 497 6.59 -0.31 16.01
N ASP A 498 5.41 -0.94 16.11
CA ASP A 498 5.18 -2.13 16.96
C ASP A 498 5.69 -3.44 16.31
N GLU A 499 6.26 -3.37 15.10
CA GLU A 499 6.53 -4.56 14.29
C GLU A 499 7.71 -5.39 14.82
N THR A 500 7.39 -6.65 15.17
CA THR A 500 8.34 -7.76 15.18
C THR A 500 8.35 -8.39 13.79
N LEU A 501 9.55 -8.69 13.28
CA LEU A 501 9.72 -9.30 11.97
C LEU A 501 10.08 -10.78 12.18
N PRO A 502 9.31 -11.74 11.64
CA PRO A 502 9.72 -13.14 11.65
C PRO A 502 10.97 -13.30 10.78
N VAL A 503 11.99 -14.00 11.28
CA VAL A 503 13.22 -14.24 10.51
C VAL A 503 12.93 -15.13 9.29
N GLU A 504 11.89 -15.96 9.37
CA GLU A 504 11.41 -16.84 8.30
C GLU A 504 11.05 -16.06 7.03
N VAL A 505 10.59 -14.81 7.17
CA VAL A 505 10.29 -13.92 6.03
C VAL A 505 11.54 -13.69 5.17
N PHE A 506 12.72 -13.61 5.78
CA PHE A 506 13.97 -13.37 5.05
C PHE A 506 14.48 -14.63 4.38
N TYR A 507 14.45 -15.78 5.05
CA TYR A 507 14.76 -17.07 4.42
C TYR A 507 13.89 -17.31 3.18
N TYR A 508 12.61 -16.98 3.33
CA TYR A 508 11.63 -17.06 2.27
C TYR A 508 11.96 -16.15 1.08
N TYR A 509 12.11 -14.84 1.32
CA TYR A 509 12.36 -13.88 0.25
C TYR A 509 13.72 -14.03 -0.40
N TYR A 510 14.76 -14.35 0.38
CA TYR A 510 16.06 -14.67 -0.20
C TYR A 510 16.10 -16.03 -0.87
N GLY A 511 15.04 -16.85 -0.77
CA GLY A 511 14.99 -18.15 -1.42
C GLY A 511 16.15 -19.03 -0.96
N THR A 512 16.50 -19.00 0.32
CA THR A 512 17.65 -19.72 0.88
C THR A 512 17.31 -20.27 2.26
N ASP A 513 17.91 -21.40 2.65
CA ASP A 513 17.88 -21.88 4.03
C ASP A 513 19.10 -21.43 4.83
N ARG A 514 19.97 -20.63 4.20
CA ARG A 514 21.19 -20.09 4.79
C ARG A 514 21.25 -18.59 4.65
N LEU A 515 21.36 -17.91 5.80
CA LEU A 515 21.64 -16.48 5.87
C LEU A 515 23.03 -16.27 6.48
N LYS A 516 23.46 -15.01 6.50
CA LYS A 516 24.63 -14.60 7.29
C LYS A 516 24.12 -13.62 8.34
N CYS A 517 24.63 -13.75 9.56
CA CYS A 517 24.42 -12.75 10.60
C CYS A 517 24.98 -11.42 10.11
N ASP A 518 24.14 -10.38 9.99
CA ASP A 518 24.57 -9.07 9.48
C ASP A 518 25.61 -8.39 10.39
N LEU A 519 25.67 -8.78 11.66
CA LEU A 519 26.65 -8.27 12.62
C LEU A 519 27.97 -9.06 12.63
N SER A 520 27.90 -10.39 12.80
CA SER A 520 29.09 -11.23 13.02
C SER A 520 29.55 -12.01 11.78
N SER A 521 28.80 -11.91 10.67
CA SER A 521 28.97 -12.72 9.45
C SER A 521 28.87 -14.24 9.64
N VAL A 522 28.57 -14.72 10.85
CA VAL A 522 28.37 -16.14 11.16
C VAL A 522 27.22 -16.69 10.30
N PRO A 523 27.39 -17.85 9.63
CA PRO A 523 26.31 -18.48 8.89
C PRO A 523 25.14 -18.86 9.81
N LEU A 524 23.92 -18.63 9.35
CA LEU A 524 22.67 -18.99 10.03
C LEU A 524 21.95 -20.02 9.17
N THR A 525 21.40 -21.07 9.79
CA THR A 525 20.57 -22.07 9.10
C THR A 525 19.14 -21.96 9.57
N ARG A 526 18.16 -21.98 8.66
CA ARG A 526 16.73 -21.88 9.00
C ARG A 526 16.33 -22.86 10.13
N PRO A 527 15.58 -22.44 11.17
CA PRO A 527 14.97 -21.11 11.37
C PRO A 527 15.82 -20.16 12.24
N GLU A 528 17.13 -20.36 12.34
CA GLU A 528 17.99 -19.56 13.22
C GLU A 528 17.98 -18.07 12.86
N GLY A 529 18.15 -17.24 13.88
CA GLY A 529 18.34 -15.79 13.75
C GLY A 529 17.20 -14.98 14.37
N VAL A 530 17.49 -13.70 14.57
CA VAL A 530 16.56 -12.70 15.08
C VAL A 530 16.58 -11.54 14.10
N ALA A 531 15.42 -11.20 13.54
CA ALA A 531 15.30 -10.02 12.69
C ALA A 531 15.08 -8.77 13.55
N ILE A 532 15.91 -7.76 13.31
CA ILE A 532 15.88 -6.47 13.98
C ILE A 532 15.47 -5.42 12.97
N ASN A 533 14.38 -4.71 13.25
CA ASN A 533 13.95 -3.61 12.40
C ASN A 533 14.94 -2.41 12.50
N PRO A 534 15.08 -1.59 11.45
CA PRO A 534 16.04 -0.48 11.41
C PRO A 534 15.79 0.61 12.47
N TRP A 535 14.56 0.73 12.97
CA TRP A 535 14.21 1.67 14.04
C TRP A 535 14.77 1.22 15.40
N THR A 536 14.71 -0.08 15.69
CA THR A 536 15.31 -0.71 16.87
C THR A 536 16.81 -0.42 16.93
N LEU A 537 17.54 -0.57 15.82
CA LEU A 537 18.97 -0.25 15.74
C LEU A 537 19.30 1.22 16.09
N ARG A 538 18.37 2.14 15.82
CA ARG A 538 18.55 3.60 15.99
C ARG A 538 17.93 4.15 17.27
N ARG A 539 17.08 3.37 17.94
CA ARG A 539 16.33 3.80 19.12
C ARG A 539 17.24 4.10 20.32
N TRP A 540 18.28 3.30 20.50
CA TRP A 540 19.19 3.43 21.64
C TRP A 540 20.57 3.89 21.18
N PRO A 541 21.06 5.06 21.64
CA PRO A 541 22.36 5.59 21.24
C PRO A 541 23.53 4.64 21.56
N GLY A 542 23.45 3.88 22.65
CA GLY A 542 24.45 2.87 23.02
C GLY A 542 24.54 1.75 21.99
N LEU A 543 23.39 1.22 21.57
CA LEU A 543 23.32 0.22 20.51
C LEU A 543 23.86 0.77 19.18
N ALA A 544 23.41 1.95 18.74
CA ALA A 544 23.84 2.53 17.49
C ALA A 544 25.37 2.72 17.42
N ARG A 545 25.98 3.23 18.51
CA ARG A 545 27.45 3.35 18.61
C ARG A 545 28.15 1.99 18.53
N HIS A 546 27.61 0.99 19.24
CA HIS A 546 28.18 -0.36 19.19
C HIS A 546 28.07 -0.99 17.79
N MET A 547 26.96 -0.79 17.07
CA MET A 547 26.80 -1.24 15.68
C MET A 547 27.82 -0.58 14.75
N ILE A 548 28.03 0.74 14.86
CA ILE A 548 29.05 1.46 14.09
C ILE A 548 30.46 0.94 14.40
N ALA A 549 30.75 0.68 15.67
CA ALA A 549 32.04 0.13 16.08
C ALA A 549 32.27 -1.29 15.54
N ALA A 550 31.24 -2.14 15.58
CA ALA A 550 31.29 -3.50 15.03
C ALA A 550 31.50 -3.53 13.51
N LEU A 551 31.04 -2.48 12.80
CA LEU A 551 31.30 -2.28 11.37
C LEU A 551 32.70 -1.71 11.06
N GLY A 552 33.54 -1.45 12.07
CA GLY A 552 34.94 -1.03 11.91
C GLY A 552 35.29 0.36 12.44
N ASP A 553 34.35 1.08 13.07
CA ASP A 553 34.56 2.39 13.73
C ASP A 553 35.28 3.46 12.86
N HIS A 554 34.99 3.48 11.56
CA HIS A 554 35.53 4.47 10.61
C HIS A 554 34.39 5.15 9.82
N ASP A 555 34.67 6.25 9.11
CA ASP A 555 33.67 7.00 8.32
C ASP A 555 32.76 6.11 7.47
N PHE A 556 33.34 5.12 6.78
CA PHE A 556 32.55 4.20 5.94
C PHE A 556 31.56 3.34 6.74
N ALA A 557 31.90 2.98 7.98
CA ALA A 557 31.04 2.19 8.88
C ALA A 557 29.87 3.05 9.37
N TYR A 558 30.16 4.30 9.75
CA TYR A 558 29.14 5.29 10.08
C TYR A 558 28.16 5.51 8.90
N PHE A 559 28.68 5.79 7.70
CA PHE A 559 27.83 6.00 6.53
C PHE A 559 27.06 4.76 6.13
N THR A 560 27.65 3.57 6.24
CA THR A 560 26.94 2.29 6.01
C THR A 560 25.76 2.15 6.98
N PHE A 561 25.98 2.37 8.28
CA PHE A 561 24.92 2.30 9.29
C PHE A 561 23.83 3.35 9.06
N VAL A 562 24.19 4.60 8.75
CA VAL A 562 23.21 5.67 8.50
C VAL A 562 22.37 5.39 7.26
N ARG A 563 23.02 4.93 6.20
CA ARG A 563 22.41 4.60 4.90
C ARG A 563 21.49 3.39 4.98
N ASP A 564 21.86 2.36 5.72
CA ASP A 564 21.16 1.08 5.72
C ASP A 564 19.89 1.09 6.59
N TRP A 565 18.73 1.15 5.93
CA TRP A 565 17.40 1.03 6.53
C TRP A 565 16.76 -0.33 6.26
N SER A 566 17.52 -1.31 5.76
CA SER A 566 17.05 -2.68 5.69
C SER A 566 16.98 -3.28 7.10
N PRO A 567 16.06 -4.22 7.36
CA PRO A 567 16.09 -4.99 8.59
C PRO A 567 17.31 -5.91 8.62
N TRP A 568 17.92 -6.06 9.78
CA TRP A 568 19.08 -6.93 9.99
C TRP A 568 18.67 -8.28 10.55
N VAL A 569 19.22 -9.37 10.03
CA VAL A 569 19.11 -10.71 10.58
C VAL A 569 20.39 -11.05 11.33
N ILE A 570 20.30 -11.24 12.65
CA ILE A 570 21.47 -11.55 13.49
C ILE A 570 21.33 -12.88 14.22
N SER A 571 22.46 -13.51 14.57
CA SER A 571 22.47 -14.73 15.38
C SER A 571 21.90 -14.49 16.79
N SER A 572 21.37 -15.53 17.45
CA SER A 572 20.90 -15.42 18.84
C SER A 572 22.01 -14.99 19.80
N ALA A 573 23.26 -15.45 19.60
CA ALA A 573 24.41 -15.05 20.40
C ALA A 573 24.71 -13.54 20.24
N ALA A 574 24.70 -13.04 19.00
CA ALA A 574 24.83 -11.61 18.73
C ALA A 574 23.66 -10.82 19.33
N TYR A 575 22.44 -11.36 19.29
CA TYR A 575 21.28 -10.72 19.91
C TYR A 575 21.42 -10.61 21.43
N ASP A 576 21.85 -11.68 22.10
CA ASP A 576 22.08 -11.67 23.55
C ASP A 576 23.22 -10.72 23.96
N GLU A 577 24.24 -10.54 23.11
CA GLU A 577 25.31 -9.55 23.31
C GLU A 577 24.78 -8.11 23.28
N ILE A 578 23.91 -7.78 22.32
CA ILE A 578 23.44 -6.41 22.11
C ILE A 578 22.19 -6.07 22.93
N ARG A 579 21.43 -7.07 23.41
CA ARG A 579 20.20 -6.89 24.18
C ARG A 579 20.36 -5.98 25.41
N PRO A 580 21.45 -6.06 26.20
CA PRO A 580 21.68 -5.12 27.30
C PRO A 580 21.82 -3.66 26.88
N LEU A 581 22.20 -3.38 25.62
CA LEU A 581 22.30 -2.02 25.06
C LEU A 581 20.95 -1.43 24.67
N MET A 582 19.88 -2.22 24.75
CA MET A 582 18.48 -1.84 24.47
C MET A 582 17.68 -1.50 25.75
N ALA A 583 18.34 -1.49 26.91
CA ALA A 583 17.74 -1.21 28.21
C ALA A 583 17.69 0.27 28.57
#